data_AF-S9S0V8-F1
#
_entry.id   AF-S9S0V8-F1
#
_cell.length_a   1.000
_cell.length_b   1.000
_cell.length_c   1.000
_cell.angle_alpha   90.00
_cell.angle_beta   90.00
_cell.angle_gamma   90.00
#
_symmetry.space_group_name_H-M   'P 1'
#
loop_
_entity.id
_entity.type
_entity.pdbx_description
1 polymer ?
#
loop_
_entity_poly.entity_id
_entity_poly.type
_entity_poly.pdbx_seq_one_letter_code
_entity_poly.pdbx_strand_id
1 'polypeptide(L)'
;MTKEVEAPHKFPWGRVIEDHEIGPYTIREYHPRKETEHGQMLREIDTDKAMFHGYVDGTDVCQSWASLDAALAGVITYRAQGPNAQSAEYFMKMISA
;
A
#
# COMPACT_ATOMS: atom_id res chain seq x y z
N MET A 1 1.31 -26.27 -8.93
CA MET A 1 2.57 -25.93 -8.25
C MET A 1 2.27 -24.75 -7.35
N THR A 2 1.81 -25.03 -6.14
CA THR A 2 1.41 -24.04 -5.13
C THR A 2 2.67 -23.33 -4.65
N LYS A 3 2.87 -22.06 -5.02
CA LYS A 3 3.87 -21.23 -4.37
C LYS A 3 3.38 -21.03 -2.93
N GLU A 4 4.04 -21.68 -1.99
CA GLU A 4 3.93 -21.35 -0.58
C GLU A 4 4.32 -19.89 -0.42
N VAL A 5 3.32 -19.00 -0.31
CA VAL A 5 3.55 -17.60 0.01
C VAL A 5 3.87 -17.56 1.49
N GLU A 6 5.17 -17.48 1.76
CA GLU A 6 5.81 -17.29 3.06
C GLU A 6 4.92 -16.44 3.98
N ALA A 7 4.45 -17.02 5.09
CA ALA A 7 3.72 -16.26 6.10
C ALA A 7 4.66 -15.15 6.60
N PRO A 8 4.34 -13.85 6.43
CA PRO A 8 5.33 -12.82 6.66
C PRO A 8 5.42 -12.53 8.14
N HIS A 9 6.45 -13.06 8.79
CA HIS A 9 6.95 -12.45 10.03
C HIS A 9 7.45 -11.00 9.81
N LYS A 10 7.51 -10.51 8.56
CA LYS A 10 8.07 -9.21 8.16
C LYS A 10 7.07 -8.14 7.68
N PHE A 11 5.76 -8.42 7.60
CA PHE A 11 4.76 -7.43 7.16
C PHE A 11 3.44 -7.61 7.94
N PRO A 12 3.21 -6.82 9.01
CA PRO A 12 2.10 -7.08 9.94
C PRO A 12 0.71 -6.82 9.33
N TRP A 13 0.64 -6.01 8.27
CA TRP A 13 -0.61 -5.53 7.68
C TRP A 13 -1.34 -6.54 6.78
N GLY A 14 -0.67 -7.62 6.35
CA GLY A 14 -1.32 -8.62 5.49
C GLY A 14 -0.38 -9.60 4.81
N ARG A 15 -0.86 -10.21 3.72
CA ARG A 15 -0.09 -11.14 2.87
C ARG A 15 0.38 -10.42 1.62
N VAL A 16 1.70 -10.31 1.46
CA VAL A 16 2.34 -9.71 0.28
C VAL A 16 2.00 -10.50 -0.98
N ILE A 17 1.72 -9.78 -2.06
CA ILE A 17 1.46 -10.30 -3.41
C ILE A 17 2.71 -10.06 -4.27
N GLU A 18 3.11 -8.80 -4.42
CA GLU A 18 4.20 -8.34 -5.29
C GLU A 18 4.73 -6.98 -4.82
N ASP A 19 6.00 -6.68 -5.11
CA ASP A 19 6.57 -5.34 -4.94
C ASP A 19 6.79 -4.72 -6.34
N HIS A 20 6.21 -3.54 -6.57
CA HIS A 20 6.34 -2.76 -7.80
C HIS A 20 7.43 -1.71 -7.64
N GLU A 21 8.51 -1.80 -8.41
CA GLU A 21 9.68 -0.90 -8.30
C GLU A 21 9.72 0.12 -9.45
N ILE A 22 9.72 1.42 -9.11
CA ILE A 22 9.77 2.52 -10.06
C ILE A 22 10.75 3.58 -9.55
N GLY A 23 11.99 3.56 -10.05
CA GLY A 23 13.04 4.47 -9.59
C GLY A 23 13.24 4.37 -8.06
N PRO A 24 13.08 5.45 -7.29
CA PRO A 24 13.24 5.43 -5.83
C PRO A 24 12.03 4.88 -5.07
N TYR A 25 10.96 4.49 -5.77
CA TYR A 25 9.69 4.10 -5.18
C TYR A 25 9.53 2.58 -5.22
N THR A 26 9.17 2.00 -4.09
CA THR A 26 8.67 0.62 -4.01
C THR A 26 7.23 0.67 -3.53
N ILE A 27 6.32 0.04 -4.28
CA ILE A 27 4.91 -0.08 -3.89
C ILE A 27 4.63 -1.56 -3.66
N ARG A 28 4.40 -1.93 -2.41
CA ARG A 28 4.07 -3.29 -2.00
C ARG A 28 2.58 -3.53 -2.14
N GLU A 29 2.21 -4.40 -3.06
CA GLU A 29 0.85 -4.92 -3.20
C GLU A 29 0.61 -6.07 -2.21
N TYR A 30 -0.52 -6.04 -1.51
CA TYR A 30 -0.85 -7.05 -0.51
C TYR A 30 -2.34 -7.23 -0.31
N HIS A 31 -2.73 -8.40 0.15
CA HIS A 31 -4.06 -8.64 0.72
C HIS A 31 -4.04 -8.24 2.20
N PRO A 32 -4.86 -7.28 2.64
CA PRO A 32 -4.86 -6.83 4.02
C PRO A 32 -5.42 -7.90 4.95
N ARG A 33 -5.13 -7.77 6.25
CA ARG A 33 -5.91 -8.51 7.26
C ARG A 33 -7.35 -8.02 7.27
N LYS A 34 -8.30 -8.91 7.54
CA LYS A 34 -9.70 -8.52 7.77
C LYS A 34 -9.77 -7.62 9.01
N GLU A 35 -10.73 -6.71 9.01
CA GLU A 35 -11.00 -5.81 10.13
C GLU A 35 -12.42 -6.03 10.63
N THR A 36 -12.60 -5.91 11.95
CA THR A 36 -13.94 -5.81 12.55
C THR A 36 -14.58 -4.47 12.22
N GLU A 37 -15.88 -4.33 12.46
CA GLU A 37 -16.59 -3.03 12.36
C GLU A 37 -15.99 -1.92 13.24
N HIS A 38 -15.20 -2.28 14.25
CA HIS A 38 -14.54 -1.35 15.16
C HIS A 38 -13.04 -1.14 14.84
N GLY A 39 -12.58 -1.54 13.64
CA GLY A 39 -11.21 -1.32 13.17
C GLY A 39 -10.14 -2.21 13.81
N GLN A 40 -10.53 -3.22 14.59
CA GLN A 40 -9.58 -4.22 15.08
C GLN A 40 -9.17 -5.17 13.94
N MET A 41 -7.86 -5.28 13.71
CA MET A 41 -7.30 -6.24 12.77
C MET A 41 -7.42 -7.67 13.28
N LEU A 42 -7.95 -8.54 12.42
CA LEU A 42 -8.08 -9.96 12.66
C LEU A 42 -6.86 -10.73 12.16
N ARG A 43 -6.78 -12.00 12.55
CA ARG A 43 -5.73 -12.89 12.05
C ARG A 43 -5.95 -13.31 10.59
N GLU A 44 -7.20 -13.28 10.15
CA GLU A 44 -7.62 -13.63 8.79
C GLU A 44 -7.17 -12.60 7.77
N ILE A 45 -6.90 -13.08 6.54
CA ILE A 45 -6.56 -12.24 5.39
C ILE A 45 -7.82 -12.04 4.54
N ASP A 46 -8.06 -10.80 4.10
CA ASP A 46 -9.09 -10.44 3.15
C ASP A 46 -8.53 -10.61 1.73
N THR A 47 -8.73 -11.79 1.12
CA THR A 47 -8.21 -12.09 -0.22
C THR A 47 -8.98 -11.42 -1.35
N ASP A 48 -10.14 -10.80 -1.05
CA ASP A 48 -10.97 -10.12 -2.03
C ASP A 48 -10.58 -8.64 -2.20
N LYS A 49 -9.64 -8.16 -1.36
CA LYS A 49 -9.10 -6.80 -1.43
C LYS A 49 -7.60 -6.82 -1.72
N ALA A 50 -7.15 -5.84 -2.49
CA ALA A 50 -5.75 -5.50 -2.66
C ALA A 50 -5.51 -4.08 -2.16
N MET A 51 -4.40 -3.90 -1.45
CA MET A 51 -3.93 -2.61 -0.94
C MET A 51 -2.48 -2.43 -1.36
N PHE A 52 -2.05 -1.17 -1.46
CA PHE A 52 -0.74 -0.80 -2.00
C PHE A 52 -0.01 0.06 -0.97
N HIS A 53 1.06 -0.43 -0.39
CA HIS A 53 1.83 0.25 0.66
C HIS A 53 3.15 0.81 0.11
N GLY A 54 3.46 2.07 0.45
CA GLY A 54 4.56 2.79 -0.17
C GLY A 54 5.87 2.77 0.61
N TYR A 55 6.98 2.74 -0.12
CA TYR A 55 8.32 3.03 0.39
C TYR A 55 9.00 4.04 -0.54
N VAL A 56 9.78 4.96 0.03
CA VAL A 56 10.60 5.95 -0.69
C VAL A 56 12.04 5.77 -0.27
N ASP A 57 12.94 5.51 -1.22
CA ASP A 57 14.37 5.29 -0.97
C ASP A 57 14.58 4.20 0.12
N GLY A 58 13.74 3.14 0.09
CA GLY A 58 13.74 2.04 1.05
C GLY A 58 13.10 2.35 2.41
N THR A 59 12.61 3.57 2.63
CA THR A 59 11.99 4.00 3.89
C THR A 59 10.47 3.89 3.82
N ASP A 60 9.86 3.30 4.85
CA ASP A 60 8.40 3.18 5.01
C ASP A 60 7.74 4.58 5.13
N VAL A 61 6.72 4.83 4.30
CA VAL A 61 5.96 6.09 4.33
C VAL A 61 4.76 6.06 5.29
N CYS A 62 4.48 4.91 5.89
CA CYS A 62 3.36 4.61 6.79
C CYS A 62 1.98 4.85 6.17
N GLN A 63 1.83 4.70 4.85
CA GLN A 63 0.56 4.91 4.13
C GLN A 63 0.28 3.77 3.16
N SER A 64 -1.00 3.48 2.96
CA SER A 64 -1.49 2.53 1.95
C SER A 64 -2.61 3.15 1.13
N TRP A 65 -2.74 2.73 -0.12
CA TRP A 65 -3.76 3.19 -1.07
C TRP A 65 -4.53 2.02 -1.66
N ALA A 66 -5.71 2.31 -2.24
CA ALA A 66 -6.60 1.31 -2.83
C ALA A 66 -6.25 0.92 -4.27
N SER A 67 -5.31 1.62 -4.91
CA SER A 67 -4.84 1.31 -6.26
C SER A 67 -3.36 1.64 -6.44
N LEU A 68 -2.72 1.02 -7.44
CA LEU A 68 -1.34 1.27 -7.80
C LEU A 68 -1.11 2.73 -8.23
N ASP A 69 -2.01 3.30 -9.03
CA ASP A 69 -1.92 4.69 -9.49
C ASP A 69 -1.99 5.68 -8.32
N ALA A 70 -2.91 5.46 -7.39
CA ALA A 70 -3.03 6.28 -6.19
C ALA A 70 -1.79 6.16 -5.29
N ALA A 71 -1.24 4.95 -5.17
CA ALA A 71 0.01 4.74 -4.44
C ALA A 71 1.19 5.46 -5.06
N LEU A 72 1.33 5.39 -6.38
CA LEU A 72 2.41 6.07 -7.12
C LEU A 72 2.31 7.60 -6.97
N ALA A 73 1.12 8.17 -7.16
CA ALA A 73 0.89 9.59 -6.90
C ALA A 73 1.21 9.94 -5.44
N GLY A 74 0.76 9.12 -4.49
CA GLY A 74 1.02 9.25 -3.07
C GLY A 74 2.51 9.36 -2.75
N VAL A 75 3.32 8.37 -3.13
CA VAL A 75 4.76 8.34 -2.82
C VAL A 75 5.56 9.45 -3.52
N ILE A 76 5.14 9.88 -4.72
CA ILE A 76 5.74 11.04 -5.40
C ILE A 76 5.52 12.31 -4.57
N THR A 77 4.29 12.54 -4.11
CA THR A 77 3.96 13.73 -3.32
C THR A 77 4.55 13.69 -1.92
N TYR A 78 4.59 12.51 -1.28
CA TYR A 78 5.27 12.29 -0.01
C TYR A 78 6.74 12.68 -0.10
N ARG A 79 7.45 12.22 -1.14
CA ARG A 79 8.86 12.56 -1.33
C ARG A 79 9.09 14.06 -1.55
N ALA A 80 8.16 14.74 -2.23
CA ALA A 80 8.28 16.16 -2.55
C ALA A 80 7.91 17.10 -1.40
N GLN A 81 6.93 16.73 -0.57
CA GLN A 81 6.28 17.63 0.40
C GLN A 81 6.22 17.07 1.84
N GLY A 82 6.54 15.80 2.04
CA GLY A 82 6.50 15.11 3.32
C GLY A 82 5.15 14.43 3.63
N PRO A 83 4.98 13.91 4.87
CA PRO A 83 3.90 12.98 5.23
C PRO A 83 2.49 13.57 5.20
N ASN A 84 2.35 14.89 5.28
CA ASN A 84 1.05 15.58 5.30
C ASN A 84 0.66 16.17 3.93
N ALA A 85 1.33 15.75 2.86
CA ALA A 85 1.03 16.21 1.51
C ALA A 85 -0.40 15.80 1.09
N GLN A 86 -1.19 16.76 0.61
CA GLN A 86 -2.53 16.50 0.07
C GLN A 86 -2.56 16.49 -1.46
N SER A 87 -1.44 16.81 -2.12
CA SER A 87 -1.40 16.96 -3.58
C SER A 87 -1.81 15.69 -4.34
N ALA A 88 -1.53 14.50 -3.79
CA ALA A 88 -1.93 13.24 -4.40
C ALA A 88 -3.46 13.09 -4.44
N GLU A 89 -4.15 13.47 -3.36
CA GLU A 89 -5.61 13.41 -3.30
C GLU A 89 -6.25 14.33 -4.36
N TYR A 90 -5.76 15.57 -4.49
CA TYR A 90 -6.26 16.50 -5.51
C TYR A 90 -5.97 16.03 -6.93
N PHE A 91 -4.77 15.48 -7.18
CA PHE A 91 -4.43 14.89 -8.46
C PHE A 91 -5.37 13.73 -8.82
N MET A 92 -5.57 12.79 -7.89
CA MET A 92 -6.47 11.65 -8.12
C MET A 92 -7.92 12.09 -8.35
N LYS A 93 -8.41 13.11 -7.62
CA LYS A 93 -9.75 13.69 -7.87
C LYS A 93 -9.89 14.28 -9.28
N MET A 94 -8.82 14.83 -9.84
CA MET A 94 -8.84 15.41 -11.19
C MET A 94 -8.97 14.35 -12.28
N ILE A 95 -8.28 13.21 -12.14
CA ILE A 95 -8.21 12.18 -13.17
C ILE A 95 -9.25 11.07 -13.01
N SER A 96 -9.97 11.03 -11.88
CA SER A 96 -11.05 10.07 -11.63
C SER A 96 -12.44 10.60 -12.04
N ALA A 97 -12.50 11.71 -12.78
CA ALA A 97 -13.72 12.37 -13.23
C ALA A 97 -14.35 11.71 -14.47
#